data_AF-A0A238KL86-F1
#
_entry.id   AF-A0A238KL86-F1
#
_cell.length_a   1.000
_cell.length_b   1.000
_cell.length_c   1.000
_cell.angle_alpha   90.00
_cell.angle_beta   90.00
_cell.angle_gamma   90.00
#
_symmetry.space_group_name_H-M   'P 1'
#
loop_
_entity.id
_entity.type
_entity.pdbx_description
1 polymer ?
#
loop_
_entity_poly.entity_id
_entity_poly.type
_entity_poly.pdbx_seq_one_letter_code
_entity_poly.pdbx_strand_id
1 'polypeptide(L)'
;MRRADRLFQIVQYLRGGRLITARQLAEWVGVSERTIYRDIADLIGSGVPIEGEAGVGYLMRAGYDLPPLMFTNDEIAALVAGARLIQAWGGLGMARSAREALEKIDAVLPDAPRARAAEVQIHAIAMPTLSASDRAMLDRLDEAIETRTGLSIHYQAADGKPSQRLIRPLGLWFWGKVWTLVAWCELRDDFRMFRIDRIERCDAAEPFKSEPGKDLKSFYATVQREHPDAAPHQ
;
A
#
# COMPACT_ATOMS: atom_id res chain seq x y z
N MET A 1 -15.18 -34.15 -4.87
CA MET A 1 -14.68 -32.76 -4.77
C MET A 1 -13.38 -32.64 -5.55
N ARG A 2 -13.19 -31.55 -6.33
CA ARG A 2 -11.93 -31.33 -7.06
C ARG A 2 -10.81 -30.97 -6.07
N ARG A 3 -9.57 -31.30 -6.40
CA ARG A 3 -8.41 -31.05 -5.52
C ARG A 3 -8.26 -29.56 -5.18
N ALA A 4 -8.44 -28.67 -6.16
CA ALA A 4 -8.34 -27.23 -5.94
C ALA A 4 -9.36 -26.71 -4.90
N ASP A 5 -10.63 -27.12 -5.01
CA ASP A 5 -11.69 -26.75 -4.06
C ASP A 5 -11.33 -27.21 -2.64
N ARG A 6 -10.71 -28.40 -2.53
CA ARG A 6 -10.27 -28.99 -1.26
C ARG A 6 -9.12 -28.22 -0.61
N LEU A 7 -8.08 -27.91 -1.38
CA LEU A 7 -6.93 -27.14 -0.90
C LEU A 7 -7.37 -25.76 -0.40
N PHE A 8 -8.29 -25.12 -1.12
CA PHE A 8 -8.88 -23.85 -0.72
C PHE A 8 -9.62 -23.97 0.63
N GLN A 9 -10.46 -24.99 0.82
CA GLN A 9 -11.16 -25.21 2.09
C GLN A 9 -10.19 -25.42 3.27
N ILE A 10 -9.13 -26.20 3.08
CA ILE A 10 -8.09 -26.42 4.11
C ILE A 10 -7.47 -25.07 4.53
N VAL A 11 -7.10 -24.23 3.57
CA VAL A 11 -6.58 -22.88 3.82
C VAL A 11 -7.58 -22.01 4.59
N GLN A 12 -8.87 -22.04 4.21
CA GLN A 12 -9.90 -21.27 4.93
C GLN A 12 -10.04 -21.68 6.39
N TYR A 13 -9.98 -22.98 6.69
CA TYR A 13 -10.07 -23.45 8.08
C TYR A 13 -8.87 -23.00 8.93
N LEU A 14 -7.66 -23.04 8.36
CA LEU A 14 -6.41 -22.68 9.06
C LEU A 14 -6.20 -21.16 9.23
N ARG A 15 -6.86 -20.35 8.39
CA ARG A 15 -6.75 -18.87 8.38
C ARG A 15 -7.08 -18.20 9.71
N GLY A 16 -7.90 -18.83 10.56
CA GLY A 16 -8.27 -18.27 11.86
C GLY A 16 -7.14 -18.22 12.90
N GLY A 17 -5.91 -18.64 12.54
CA GLY A 17 -4.74 -18.67 13.44
C GLY A 17 -4.84 -19.67 14.59
N ARG A 18 -5.94 -20.44 14.65
CA ARG A 18 -6.15 -21.50 15.63
C ARG A 18 -5.47 -22.78 15.19
N LEU A 19 -4.91 -23.52 16.16
CA LEU A 19 -4.38 -24.85 15.94
C LEU A 19 -5.53 -25.81 15.60
N ILE A 20 -5.46 -26.48 14.45
CA ILE A 20 -6.45 -27.45 13.97
C ILE A 20 -5.75 -28.76 13.60
N THR A 21 -6.29 -29.87 14.09
CA THR A 21 -5.75 -31.21 13.82
C THR A 21 -6.09 -31.71 12.41
N ALA A 22 -5.27 -32.62 11.87
CA ALA A 22 -5.56 -33.29 10.59
C ALA A 22 -6.92 -34.00 10.60
N ARG A 23 -7.30 -34.59 11.74
CA ARG A 23 -8.59 -35.23 11.96
C ARG A 23 -9.76 -34.26 11.81
N GLN A 24 -9.68 -33.07 12.43
CA GLN A 24 -10.72 -32.05 12.30
C GLN A 24 -10.86 -31.56 10.85
N LEU A 25 -9.74 -31.32 10.16
CA LEU A 25 -9.76 -30.96 8.74
C LEU A 25 -10.37 -32.09 7.90
N ALA A 26 -10.02 -33.34 8.16
CA ALA A 26 -10.55 -34.51 7.48
C ALA A 26 -12.08 -34.61 7.63
N GLU A 27 -12.59 -34.41 8.84
CA GLU A 27 -14.03 -34.39 9.13
C GLU A 27 -14.76 -33.24 8.43
N TRP A 28 -14.23 -32.00 8.49
CA TRP A 28 -14.87 -30.83 7.89
C TRP A 28 -14.84 -30.82 6.35
N VAL A 29 -13.79 -31.39 5.78
CA VAL A 29 -13.56 -31.42 4.32
C VAL A 29 -14.13 -32.69 3.69
N GLY A 30 -14.42 -33.72 4.50
CA GLY A 30 -14.99 -34.98 4.05
C GLY A 30 -13.99 -35.89 3.33
N VAL A 31 -12.75 -35.97 3.81
CA VAL A 31 -11.67 -36.81 3.26
C VAL A 31 -10.88 -37.53 4.35
N SER A 32 -10.00 -38.47 3.98
CA SER A 32 -9.13 -39.14 4.95
C SER A 32 -8.02 -38.23 5.50
N GLU A 33 -7.54 -38.50 6.73
CA GLU A 33 -6.37 -37.81 7.30
C GLU A 33 -5.12 -37.95 6.42
N ARG A 34 -4.91 -39.11 5.79
CA ARG A 34 -3.81 -39.31 4.81
C ARG A 34 -3.89 -38.34 3.62
N THR A 35 -5.10 -37.97 3.20
CA THR A 35 -5.31 -36.96 2.17
C THR A 35 -4.96 -35.58 2.68
N ILE A 36 -5.38 -35.23 3.90
CA ILE A 36 -5.04 -33.96 4.55
C ILE A 36 -3.52 -33.80 4.72
N TYR A 37 -2.82 -34.81 5.22
CA TYR A 37 -1.36 -34.76 5.39
C TYR A 37 -0.64 -34.46 4.06
N ARG A 38 -1.08 -35.10 2.98
CA ARG A 38 -0.52 -34.88 1.64
C ARG A 38 -0.81 -33.48 1.14
N ASP A 39 -2.07 -33.06 1.23
CA ASP A 39 -2.51 -31.73 0.78
C ASP A 39 -1.82 -30.60 1.58
N ILE A 40 -1.60 -30.78 2.89
CA ILE A 40 -0.82 -29.84 3.70
C ILE A 40 0.64 -29.80 3.27
N ALA A 41 1.26 -30.94 2.99
CA ALA A 41 2.61 -30.98 2.47
C ALA A 41 2.72 -30.27 1.11
N ASP A 42 1.73 -30.45 0.23
CA ASP A 42 1.66 -29.75 -1.06
C ASP A 42 1.48 -28.23 -0.88
N LEU A 43 0.64 -27.80 0.07
CA LEU A 43 0.42 -26.39 0.41
C LEU A 43 1.71 -25.74 0.95
N ILE A 44 2.41 -26.42 1.86
CA ILE A 44 3.73 -25.99 2.37
C ILE A 44 4.74 -25.90 1.23
N GLY A 45 4.80 -26.91 0.36
CA GLY A 45 5.67 -26.92 -0.82
C GLY A 45 5.34 -25.83 -1.84
N SER A 46 4.13 -25.29 -1.82
CA SER A 46 3.68 -24.18 -2.67
C SER A 46 3.84 -22.80 -2.01
N GLY A 47 4.43 -22.73 -0.81
CA GLY A 47 4.72 -21.47 -0.11
C GLY A 47 3.64 -21.00 0.86
N VAL A 48 2.59 -21.79 1.12
CA VAL A 48 1.58 -21.45 2.13
C VAL A 48 2.20 -21.59 3.53
N PRO A 49 2.14 -20.56 4.40
CA PRO A 49 2.86 -20.53 5.67
C PRO A 49 2.08 -21.27 6.76
N ILE A 50 1.95 -22.57 6.57
CA ILE A 50 1.39 -23.50 7.53
C ILE A 50 2.51 -23.98 8.45
N GLU A 51 2.32 -23.82 9.75
CA GLU A 51 3.18 -24.38 10.78
C GLU A 51 2.46 -25.54 11.45
N GLY A 52 3.20 -26.60 11.79
CA GLY A 52 2.64 -27.74 12.49
C GLY A 52 3.30 -29.06 12.13
N GLU A 53 2.92 -30.09 12.87
CA GLU A 53 3.44 -31.44 12.71
C GLU A 53 2.28 -32.46 12.75
N ALA A 54 2.49 -33.59 12.08
CA ALA A 54 1.55 -34.70 12.11
C ALA A 54 1.27 -35.15 13.56
N GLY A 55 0.01 -35.37 13.89
CA GLY A 55 -0.42 -35.73 15.25
C GLY A 55 -0.53 -34.57 16.25
N VAL A 56 0.08 -33.41 15.98
CA VAL A 56 -0.05 -32.20 16.82
C VAL A 56 -1.14 -31.28 16.27
N GLY A 57 -1.13 -31.05 14.95
CA GLY A 57 -2.02 -30.14 14.27
C GLY A 57 -1.28 -29.01 13.57
N TYR A 58 -2.05 -28.17 12.89
CA TYR A 58 -1.57 -27.16 11.97
C TYR A 58 -2.22 -25.80 12.27
N LEU A 59 -1.47 -24.73 12.08
CA LEU A 59 -1.96 -23.36 12.12
C LEU A 59 -1.32 -22.56 10.99
N MET A 60 -1.91 -21.44 10.64
CA MET A 60 -1.34 -20.49 9.69
C MET A 60 -0.97 -19.22 10.44
N ARG A 61 0.27 -18.73 10.29
CA ARG A 61 0.67 -17.46 10.93
C ARG A 61 -0.20 -16.33 10.39
N ALA A 62 -0.66 -15.47 11.29
CA ALA A 62 -1.35 -14.24 10.89
C ALA A 62 -0.39 -13.31 10.12
N GLY A 63 -0.90 -12.65 9.09
CA GLY A 63 -0.14 -11.65 8.34
C GLY A 63 0.51 -12.14 7.04
N TYR A 64 0.16 -13.32 6.54
CA TYR A 64 0.65 -13.79 5.25
C TYR A 64 -0.50 -14.28 4.35
N ASP A 65 -0.52 -13.66 3.17
CA ASP A 65 -1.39 -13.81 2.00
C ASP A 65 -2.84 -13.33 2.03
N LEU A 66 -3.09 -12.41 1.08
CA LEU A 66 -4.40 -12.21 0.51
C LEU A 66 -4.92 -13.55 -0.03
N PRO A 67 -6.20 -13.93 0.18
CA PRO A 67 -6.83 -15.00 -0.58
C PRO A 67 -6.61 -14.81 -2.09
N PRO A 68 -6.79 -15.86 -2.92
CA PRO A 68 -6.94 -15.67 -4.36
C PRO A 68 -8.02 -14.61 -4.59
N LEU A 69 -7.59 -13.42 -5.00
CA LEU A 69 -8.51 -12.35 -5.35
C LEU A 69 -9.05 -12.66 -6.73
N MET A 70 -10.36 -12.81 -6.81
CA MET A 70 -11.04 -12.91 -8.10
C MET A 70 -11.19 -11.50 -8.64
N PHE A 71 -10.21 -11.06 -9.43
CA PHE A 71 -10.33 -9.80 -10.15
C PHE A 71 -11.19 -9.97 -11.40
N THR A 72 -12.11 -9.06 -11.58
CA THR A 72 -12.75 -8.80 -12.86
C THR A 72 -11.76 -8.17 -13.85
N ASN A 73 -12.11 -8.23 -15.12
CA ASN A 73 -11.32 -7.59 -16.18
C ASN A 73 -11.16 -6.07 -15.96
N ASP A 74 -12.18 -5.42 -15.41
CA ASP A 74 -12.17 -3.98 -15.16
C ASP A 74 -11.28 -3.62 -13.96
N GLU A 75 -11.29 -4.44 -12.90
CA GLU A 75 -10.40 -4.25 -11.75
C GLU A 75 -8.93 -4.41 -12.14
N ILE A 76 -8.59 -5.41 -12.96
CA ILE A 76 -7.22 -5.56 -13.49
C ILE A 76 -6.82 -4.38 -14.36
N ALA A 77 -7.72 -3.93 -15.25
CA ALA A 77 -7.44 -2.77 -16.08
C ALA A 77 -7.15 -1.52 -15.24
N ALA A 78 -7.93 -1.29 -14.17
CA ALA A 78 -7.74 -0.19 -13.24
C ALA A 78 -6.41 -0.29 -12.47
N LEU A 79 -6.07 -1.47 -11.96
CA LEU A 79 -4.82 -1.69 -11.22
C LEU A 79 -3.58 -1.49 -12.11
N VAL A 80 -3.59 -2.05 -13.32
CA VAL A 80 -2.50 -1.86 -14.30
C VAL A 80 -2.36 -0.38 -14.67
N ALA A 81 -3.47 0.30 -14.92
CA ALA A 81 -3.46 1.73 -15.22
C ALA A 81 -2.87 2.54 -14.06
N GLY A 82 -3.39 2.37 -12.84
CA GLY A 82 -2.92 3.07 -11.64
C GLY A 82 -1.44 2.84 -11.37
N ALA A 83 -0.98 1.60 -11.46
CA ALA A 83 0.43 1.26 -11.28
C ALA A 83 1.33 1.92 -12.33
N ARG A 84 0.89 2.07 -13.59
CA ARG A 84 1.63 2.82 -14.61
C ARG A 84 1.71 4.32 -14.27
N LEU A 85 0.63 4.91 -13.75
CA LEU A 85 0.65 6.32 -13.29
C LEU A 85 1.64 6.52 -12.14
N ILE A 86 1.65 5.63 -11.14
CA ILE A 86 2.61 5.67 -10.02
C ILE A 86 4.04 5.45 -10.49
N GLN A 87 4.27 4.56 -11.46
CA GLN A 87 5.60 4.39 -12.05
C GLN A 87 6.12 5.66 -12.72
N ALA A 88 5.23 6.45 -13.34
CA ALA A 88 5.57 7.70 -14.02
C ALA A 88 5.71 8.91 -13.08
N TRP A 89 4.85 9.04 -12.06
CA TRP A 89 4.74 10.26 -11.24
C TRP A 89 4.87 10.06 -9.73
N GLY A 90 4.92 8.82 -9.25
CA GLY A 90 5.19 8.50 -7.84
C GLY A 90 6.69 8.50 -7.50
N GLY A 91 7.00 8.20 -6.24
CA GLY A 91 8.38 8.05 -5.77
C GLY A 91 9.13 6.91 -6.46
N LEU A 92 10.45 6.86 -6.28
CA LEU A 92 11.28 5.79 -6.86
C LEU A 92 10.96 4.44 -6.21
N GLY A 93 10.82 4.43 -4.88
CA GLY A 93 10.40 3.29 -4.08
C GLY A 93 8.99 2.85 -4.44
N MET A 94 8.04 3.80 -4.46
CA MET A 94 6.65 3.52 -4.87
C MET A 94 6.57 2.89 -6.26
N ALA A 95 7.33 3.42 -7.23
CA ALA A 95 7.35 2.89 -8.59
C ALA A 95 7.92 1.48 -8.68
N ARG A 96 8.96 1.17 -7.90
CA ARG A 96 9.50 -0.19 -7.80
C ARG A 96 8.46 -1.13 -7.20
N SER A 97 7.87 -0.77 -6.07
CA SER A 97 6.84 -1.58 -5.39
C SER A 97 5.61 -1.81 -6.27
N ALA A 98 5.19 -0.81 -7.05
CA ALA A 98 4.10 -0.97 -8.02
C ALA A 98 4.43 -1.97 -9.12
N ARG A 99 5.68 -1.98 -9.62
CA ARG A 99 6.14 -2.97 -10.62
C ARG A 99 6.14 -4.38 -10.05
N GLU A 100 6.73 -4.56 -8.87
CA GLU A 100 6.77 -5.85 -8.16
C GLU A 100 5.36 -6.37 -7.85
N ALA A 101 4.43 -5.48 -7.48
CA ALA A 101 3.04 -5.85 -7.25
C ALA A 101 2.36 -6.36 -8.53
N LEU A 102 2.57 -5.70 -9.67
CA LEU A 102 2.05 -6.17 -10.96
C LEU A 102 2.64 -7.51 -11.37
N GLU A 103 3.93 -7.75 -11.15
CA GLU A 103 4.58 -9.05 -11.42
C GLU A 103 3.95 -10.16 -10.57
N LYS A 104 3.70 -9.90 -9.28
CA LYS A 104 3.03 -10.85 -8.38
C LYS A 104 1.59 -11.12 -8.78
N ILE A 105 0.85 -10.08 -9.18
CA ILE A 105 -0.53 -10.22 -9.68
C ILE A 105 -0.52 -11.06 -10.96
N ASP A 106 0.33 -10.72 -11.94
CA ASP A 106 0.41 -11.46 -13.19
C ASP A 106 0.74 -12.94 -12.96
N ALA A 107 1.63 -13.26 -12.02
CA ALA A 107 1.97 -14.66 -11.71
C ALA A 107 0.76 -15.52 -11.28
N VAL A 108 -0.30 -14.92 -10.73
CA VAL A 108 -1.47 -15.64 -10.18
C VAL A 108 -2.77 -15.44 -10.98
N LEU A 109 -2.79 -14.60 -12.02
CA LEU A 109 -4.01 -14.35 -12.80
C LEU A 109 -4.41 -15.53 -13.71
N PRO A 110 -5.73 -15.84 -13.81
CA PRO A 110 -6.26 -16.71 -14.87
C PRO A 110 -6.07 -16.08 -16.27
N ASP A 111 -6.18 -16.90 -17.33
CA ASP A 111 -5.87 -16.50 -18.71
C ASP A 111 -6.63 -15.25 -19.19
N ALA A 112 -7.92 -15.13 -18.89
CA ALA A 112 -8.73 -14.01 -19.36
C ALA A 112 -8.34 -12.65 -18.71
N PRO A 113 -8.25 -12.51 -17.37
CA PRO A 113 -7.71 -11.30 -16.74
C PRO A 113 -6.26 -11.00 -17.12
N ARG A 114 -5.42 -12.03 -17.31
CA ARG A 114 -4.03 -11.87 -17.78
C ARG A 114 -3.97 -11.25 -19.18
N ALA A 115 -4.77 -11.77 -20.13
CA ALA A 115 -4.90 -11.19 -21.46
C ALA A 115 -5.38 -9.74 -21.38
N ARG A 116 -6.37 -9.47 -20.52
CA ARG A 116 -6.85 -8.10 -20.29
C ARG A 116 -5.77 -7.16 -19.78
N ALA A 117 -4.92 -7.60 -18.84
CA ALA A 117 -3.79 -6.83 -18.32
C ALA A 117 -2.82 -6.41 -19.44
N ALA A 118 -2.51 -7.34 -20.35
CA ALA A 118 -1.63 -7.10 -21.49
C ALA A 118 -2.22 -6.11 -22.51
N GLU A 119 -3.55 -6.10 -22.66
CA GLU A 119 -4.26 -5.23 -23.59
C GLU A 119 -4.47 -3.80 -23.09
N VAL A 120 -4.19 -3.48 -21.82
CA VAL A 120 -4.36 -2.13 -21.29
C VAL A 120 -3.49 -1.14 -22.07
N GLN A 121 -4.12 -0.24 -22.81
CA GLN A 121 -3.48 0.82 -23.61
C GLN A 121 -3.36 2.16 -22.86
N ILE A 122 -3.54 2.17 -21.54
CA ILE A 122 -3.29 3.37 -20.72
C ILE A 122 -1.80 3.45 -20.45
N HIS A 123 -1.14 4.43 -21.05
CA HIS A 123 0.28 4.68 -20.89
C HIS A 123 0.50 5.98 -20.13
N ALA A 124 1.45 5.97 -19.20
CA ALA A 124 1.88 7.14 -18.46
C ALA A 124 3.35 7.39 -18.81
N ILE A 125 3.65 8.59 -19.29
CA ILE A 125 5.00 8.99 -19.64
C ILE A 125 5.54 9.85 -18.51
N ALA A 126 6.69 9.47 -17.97
CA ALA A 126 7.43 10.32 -17.05
C ALA A 126 7.91 11.57 -17.80
N MET A 127 7.17 12.67 -17.65
CA MET A 127 7.61 13.97 -18.15
C MET A 127 8.70 14.49 -17.21
N PRO A 128 9.66 15.30 -17.70
CA PRO A 128 10.76 15.85 -16.89
C PRO A 128 10.32 16.86 -15.82
N THR A 129 9.03 16.91 -15.48
CA THR A 129 8.45 17.79 -14.45
C THR A 129 8.74 17.31 -13.03
N LEU A 130 9.05 16.03 -12.82
CA LEU A 130 9.56 15.51 -11.55
C LEU A 130 10.99 15.01 -11.75
N SER A 131 11.95 15.64 -11.07
CA SER A 131 13.34 15.15 -11.10
C SER A 131 13.48 13.85 -10.31
N ALA A 132 14.57 13.11 -10.53
CA ALA A 132 14.88 11.94 -9.70
C ALA A 132 15.02 12.30 -8.20
N SER A 133 15.51 13.51 -7.91
CA SER A 133 15.60 14.06 -6.56
C SER A 133 14.21 14.26 -5.94
N ASP A 134 13.27 14.85 -6.67
CA ASP A 134 11.90 15.05 -6.19
C ASP A 134 11.20 13.72 -5.91
N ARG A 135 11.43 12.71 -6.76
CA ARG A 135 10.89 11.36 -6.57
C ARG A 135 11.45 10.68 -5.33
N ALA A 136 12.75 10.79 -5.09
CA ALA A 136 13.38 10.28 -3.87
C ALA A 136 12.88 11.03 -2.63
N MET A 137 12.65 12.35 -2.75
CA MET A 137 12.07 13.13 -1.68
C MET A 137 10.63 12.71 -1.38
N LEU A 138 9.83 12.40 -2.39
CA LEU A 138 8.47 11.89 -2.21
C LEU A 138 8.45 10.60 -1.38
N ASP A 139 9.33 9.63 -1.68
CA ASP A 139 9.44 8.40 -0.87
C ASP A 139 9.82 8.70 0.58
N ARG A 140 10.76 9.63 0.79
CA ARG A 140 11.21 10.02 2.14
C ARG A 140 10.11 10.72 2.94
N LEU A 141 9.29 11.53 2.28
CA LEU A 141 8.15 12.20 2.90
C LEU A 141 7.06 11.19 3.27
N ASP A 142 6.79 10.23 2.40
CA ASP A 142 5.83 9.15 2.65
C ASP A 142 6.23 8.32 3.88
N GLU A 143 7.50 7.90 3.96
CA GLU A 143 8.06 7.21 5.13
C GLU A 143 7.94 8.05 6.41
N ALA A 144 8.19 9.36 6.34
CA ALA A 144 8.05 10.25 7.50
C ALA A 144 6.59 10.39 7.97
N ILE A 145 5.61 10.31 7.05
CA ILE A 145 4.18 10.29 7.39
C ILE A 145 3.83 8.99 8.11
N GLU A 146 4.22 7.84 7.54
CA GLU A 146 3.93 6.53 8.12
C GLU A 146 4.54 6.37 9.52
N THR A 147 5.78 6.82 9.69
CA THR A 147 6.52 6.70 10.95
C THR A 147 6.23 7.84 11.94
N ARG A 148 5.46 8.86 11.54
CA ARG A 148 5.22 10.09 12.31
C ARG A 148 6.52 10.78 12.74
N THR A 149 7.47 10.86 11.82
CA THR A 149 8.74 11.55 12.03
C THR A 149 8.59 13.02 11.64
N GLY A 150 8.90 13.94 12.56
CA GLY A 150 8.92 15.38 12.24
C GLY A 150 10.01 15.70 11.22
N LEU A 151 9.87 16.81 10.50
CA LEU A 151 10.83 17.22 9.47
C LEU A 151 11.28 18.66 9.65
N SER A 152 12.57 18.90 9.50
CA SER A 152 13.14 20.24 9.33
C SER A 152 13.42 20.45 7.84
N ILE A 153 12.68 21.38 7.22
CA ILE A 153 12.78 21.65 5.78
C ILE A 153 13.35 23.04 5.51
N HIS A 154 14.19 23.13 4.49
CA HIS A 154 14.57 24.39 3.84
C HIS A 154 13.66 24.55 2.63
N TYR A 155 12.80 25.56 2.69
CA TYR A 155 11.71 25.77 1.74
C TYR A 155 11.82 27.13 1.06
N GLN A 156 11.78 27.12 -0.27
CA GLN A 156 11.66 28.33 -1.07
C GLN A 156 10.18 28.68 -1.26
N ALA A 157 9.75 29.79 -0.65
CA ALA A 157 8.38 30.26 -0.79
C ALA A 157 8.08 30.73 -2.24
N ALA A 158 6.80 30.94 -2.55
CA ALA A 158 6.39 31.41 -3.88
C ALA A 158 6.95 32.79 -4.25
N ASP A 159 7.24 33.63 -3.25
CA ASP A 159 7.89 34.94 -3.41
C ASP A 159 9.43 34.85 -3.48
N GLY A 160 9.98 33.62 -3.55
CA GLY A 160 11.41 33.35 -3.65
C GLY A 160 12.16 33.41 -2.32
N LYS A 161 11.51 33.76 -1.20
CA LYS A 161 12.19 33.86 0.08
C LYS A 161 12.50 32.48 0.66
N PRO A 162 13.78 32.17 0.95
CA PRO A 162 14.13 30.93 1.61
C PRO A 162 13.67 30.96 3.06
N SER A 163 13.33 29.79 3.58
CA SER A 163 12.80 29.70 4.93
C SER A 163 13.00 28.32 5.53
N GLN A 164 13.34 28.26 6.81
CA GLN A 164 13.42 26.99 7.53
C GLN A 164 12.11 26.74 8.27
N ARG A 165 11.61 25.50 8.25
CA ARG A 165 10.35 25.11 8.89
C ARG A 165 10.53 23.78 9.60
N LEU A 166 10.12 23.74 10.87
CA LEU A 166 9.83 22.48 11.56
C LEU A 166 8.37 22.12 11.30
N ILE A 167 8.13 20.93 10.75
CA ILE A 167 6.81 20.49 10.31
C ILE A 167 6.50 19.06 10.77
N ARG A 168 5.22 18.77 10.95
CA ARG A 168 4.69 17.41 11.11
C ARG A 168 4.05 16.99 9.79
N PRO A 169 4.67 16.12 8.99
CA PRO A 169 4.09 15.69 7.72
C PRO A 169 2.82 14.86 7.97
N LEU A 170 1.75 15.13 7.22
CA LEU A 170 0.43 14.51 7.44
C LEU A 170 -0.12 13.76 6.23
N GLY A 171 0.22 14.19 5.01
CA GLY A 171 -0.23 13.53 3.80
C GLY A 171 0.29 14.17 2.53
N LEU A 172 0.18 13.44 1.42
CA LEU A 172 0.69 13.83 0.11
C LEU A 172 -0.47 13.95 -0.89
N TRP A 173 -0.47 15.04 -1.67
CA TRP A 173 -1.47 15.30 -2.71
C TRP A 173 -0.79 15.44 -4.06
N PHE A 174 -1.38 14.80 -5.05
CA PHE A 174 -0.99 14.93 -6.44
C PHE A 174 -2.01 15.76 -7.21
N TRP A 175 -1.55 16.85 -7.82
CA TRP A 175 -2.38 17.79 -8.58
C TRP A 175 -2.18 17.64 -10.10
N GLY A 176 -1.90 16.42 -10.57
CA GLY A 176 -1.66 16.10 -11.98
C GLY A 176 -0.27 16.46 -12.51
N LYS A 177 0.36 17.53 -11.99
CA LYS A 177 1.74 17.92 -12.38
C LYS A 177 2.68 18.13 -11.19
N VAL A 178 2.12 18.37 -10.01
CA VAL A 178 2.87 18.81 -8.83
C VAL A 178 2.41 17.99 -7.64
N TRP A 179 3.36 17.63 -6.79
CA TRP A 179 3.08 17.05 -5.48
C TRP A 179 3.18 18.11 -4.39
N THR A 180 2.26 18.05 -3.44
CA THR A 180 2.30 18.87 -2.22
C THR A 180 2.22 18.00 -0.98
N LEU A 181 3.04 18.33 0.01
CA LEU A 181 2.94 17.82 1.36
C LEU A 181 2.01 18.72 2.18
N VAL A 182 0.94 18.15 2.73
CA VAL A 182 0.18 18.79 3.81
C VAL A 182 0.89 18.49 5.12
N ALA A 183 1.12 19.53 5.92
CA ALA A 183 1.77 19.39 7.21
C ALA A 183 1.28 20.43 8.21
N TRP A 184 1.37 20.10 9.50
CA TRP A 184 1.30 21.10 10.56
C TRP A 184 2.63 21.83 10.66
N CYS A 185 2.62 23.16 10.60
CA CYS A 185 3.83 23.96 10.67
C CYS A 185 4.00 24.58 12.06
N GLU A 186 4.98 24.12 12.83
CA GLU A 186 5.18 24.57 14.22
C GLU A 186 5.53 26.06 14.31
N LEU A 187 6.18 26.61 13.28
CA LEU A 187 6.49 28.03 13.23
C LEU A 187 5.24 28.91 13.01
N ARG A 188 4.24 28.38 12.31
CA ARG A 188 3.02 29.12 11.97
C ARG A 188 1.83 28.77 12.84
N ASP A 189 1.95 27.71 13.64
CA ASP A 189 0.88 27.14 14.45
C ASP A 189 -0.40 26.91 13.61
N ASP A 190 -0.21 26.40 12.39
CA ASP A 190 -1.26 26.24 11.39
C ASP A 190 -0.90 25.18 10.33
N PHE A 191 -1.91 24.69 9.61
CA PHE A 191 -1.74 23.81 8.47
C PHE A 191 -1.17 24.55 7.26
N ARG A 192 -0.22 23.94 6.58
CA ARG A 192 0.38 24.45 5.34
C ARG A 192 0.59 23.34 4.33
N MET A 193 0.50 23.72 3.06
CA MET A 193 0.84 22.89 1.92
C MET A 193 2.20 23.33 1.37
N PHE A 194 3.12 22.38 1.24
CA PHE A 194 4.47 22.60 0.72
C PHE A 194 4.62 21.85 -0.60
N ARG A 195 4.87 22.56 -1.71
CA ARG A 195 5.24 21.91 -2.96
C ARG A 195 6.59 21.21 -2.81
N ILE A 196 6.68 19.94 -3.19
CA ILE A 196 7.89 19.14 -2.99
C ILE A 196 9.07 19.68 -3.80
N ASP A 197 8.80 20.15 -5.02
CA ASP A 197 9.80 20.74 -5.93
C ASP A 197 10.43 22.06 -5.42
N ARG A 198 9.96 22.58 -4.28
CA ARG A 198 10.49 23.78 -3.61
C ARG A 198 11.17 23.48 -2.28
N ILE A 199 11.29 22.20 -1.91
CA ILE A 199 12.03 21.77 -0.73
C ILE A 199 13.47 21.52 -1.17
N GLU A 200 14.37 22.42 -0.78
CA GLU A 200 15.79 22.34 -1.14
C GLU A 200 16.54 21.33 -0.27
N ARG A 201 16.14 21.22 1.00
CA ARG A 201 16.70 20.30 1.98
C ARG A 201 15.62 19.83 2.93
N CYS A 202 15.68 18.56 3.29
CA CYS A 202 14.78 17.94 4.25
C CYS A 202 15.61 17.07 5.18
N ASP A 203 15.50 17.29 6.48
CA ASP A 203 16.17 16.50 7.51
C ASP A 203 15.14 15.95 8.48
N ALA A 204 15.37 14.73 8.98
CA ALA A 204 14.53 14.16 10.02
C ALA A 204 14.69 14.97 11.31
N ALA A 205 13.59 15.20 11.99
CA ALA A 205 13.51 15.81 13.30
C ALA A 205 12.90 14.80 14.29
N GLU A 206 12.54 15.29 15.47
CA GLU A 206 11.94 14.42 16.49
C GLU A 206 10.59 13.84 16.02
N PRO A 207 10.27 12.59 16.37
CA PRO A 207 8.96 12.02 16.16
C PRO A 207 7.87 12.83 16.85
N PHE A 208 6.69 12.90 16.25
CA PHE A 208 5.54 13.58 16.83
C PHE A 208 4.41 12.60 17.15
N LYS A 209 3.56 12.98 18.10
CA LYS A 209 2.32 12.24 18.40
C LYS A 209 1.17 12.85 17.63
N SER A 210 0.18 12.03 17.31
CA SER A 210 -1.09 12.53 16.77
C SER A 210 -1.78 13.36 17.85
N GLU A 211 -2.09 14.60 17.53
CA GLU A 211 -2.73 15.56 18.43
C GLU A 211 -3.98 16.13 17.72
N PRO A 212 -5.17 16.08 18.36
CA PRO A 212 -6.35 16.74 17.83
C PRO A 212 -6.08 18.22 17.55
N GLY A 213 -6.53 18.72 16.41
CA GLY A 213 -6.22 20.08 15.94
C GLY A 213 -4.94 20.19 15.11
N LYS A 214 -4.04 19.19 15.15
CA LYS A 214 -2.79 19.13 14.37
C LYS A 214 -2.68 17.89 13.48
N ASP A 215 -3.76 17.11 13.38
CA ASP A 215 -3.84 15.88 12.60
C ASP A 215 -4.55 16.08 11.25
N LEU A 216 -4.47 15.06 10.38
CA LEU A 216 -5.06 15.14 9.04
C LEU A 216 -6.59 15.24 9.08
N LYS A 217 -7.24 14.64 10.08
CA LYS A 217 -8.70 14.77 10.29
C LYS A 217 -9.08 16.23 10.54
N SER A 218 -8.30 16.94 11.34
CA SER A 218 -8.50 18.35 11.65
C SER A 218 -8.24 19.24 10.44
N PHE A 219 -7.25 18.88 9.62
CA PHE A 219 -7.02 19.55 8.33
C PHE A 219 -8.26 19.49 7.43
N TYR A 220 -8.84 18.30 7.24
CA TYR A 220 -10.07 18.17 6.43
C TYR A 220 -11.25 18.96 6.98
N ALA A 221 -11.43 18.97 8.31
CA ALA A 221 -12.48 19.76 8.94
C ALA A 221 -12.28 21.29 8.73
N THR A 222 -11.04 21.75 8.52
CA THR A 222 -10.75 23.13 8.13
C THR A 222 -11.08 23.38 6.67
N VAL A 223 -10.61 22.53 5.76
CA VAL A 223 -10.88 22.68 4.31
C VAL A 223 -12.38 22.65 4.02
N GLN A 224 -13.15 21.75 4.65
CA GLN A 224 -14.60 21.66 4.43
C GLN A 224 -15.36 22.91 4.93
N ARG A 225 -14.84 23.58 5.97
CA ARG A 225 -15.41 24.86 6.44
C ARG A 225 -15.11 26.01 5.48
N GLU A 226 -13.92 26.02 4.87
CA GLU A 226 -13.48 27.06 3.95
C GLU A 226 -14.04 26.86 2.53
N HIS A 227 -14.25 25.61 2.13
CA HIS A 227 -14.69 25.20 0.80
C HIS A 227 -15.73 24.06 0.89
N PRO A 228 -17.00 24.38 1.20
CA PRO A 228 -18.04 23.36 1.43
C PRO A 228 -18.31 22.46 0.22
N ASP A 229 -18.01 22.90 -1.00
CA ASP A 229 -18.19 22.14 -2.24
C ASP A 229 -16.96 21.27 -2.62
N ALA A 230 -15.82 21.44 -1.92
CA ALA A 230 -14.58 20.71 -2.18
C ALA A 230 -14.41 19.55 -1.19
N ALA A 231 -15.26 18.53 -1.30
CA ALA A 231 -15.04 17.29 -0.55
C ALA A 231 -13.91 16.48 -1.21
N PRO A 232 -12.85 16.07 -0.47
CA PRO A 232 -11.91 15.10 -1.00
C PRO A 232 -12.61 13.75 -1.18
N HIS A 233 -12.44 13.13 -2.35
CA HIS A 233 -12.84 11.74 -2.56
C HIS A 233 -12.00 10.85 -1.63
N GLN A 234 -12.64 10.23 -0.64
CA GLN A 234 -12.04 9.20 0.22
C GLN A 234 -11.97 7.87 -0.52
#